data_AF-A0A672J985-F1
#
_entry.id   AF-A0A672J985-F1
#
_cell.length_a   1.000
_cell.length_b   1.000
_cell.length_c   1.000
_cell.angle_alpha   90.00
_cell.angle_beta   90.00
_cell.angle_gamma   90.00
#
_symmetry.space_group_name_H-M   'P 1'
#
loop_
_entity.id
_entity.type
_entity.pdbx_description
1 polymer ?
#
loop_
_entity_poly.entity_id
_entity_poly.type
_entity_poly.pdbx_seq_one_letter_code
_entity_poly.pdbx_strand_id
1 'polypeptide(L)'
;PLNYRGSALKLGAGRRPESMFLNTILVVLTDLAARFLGHKVIRQHFHLLLSGVVMFGPVLSFWVSQHSIFAKRSHFLYRVFLRSGWGWTCIFVGSFVFLLSFSIRRSLSLSIRHLSRLGLAGGLWLAFCKLLDVLENATGSCYEPLSAGPEVVNGQPLLVLREGESKSVCVKAGMLWRGYEVSEDVFLLCLCCLLLAEETAVFGPYLSLGGISGAPLRILFLFCVLLLGLWIFLLLCLLAYFPQFPTQLLGGALGCLSWRGLYQGWYRLGPSWYCPGRPGLGLLNTKTPSNGVEDAQANHSS
;
A
#
# COMPACT_ATOMS: atom_id res chain seq x y z
N PRO A 1 -13.62 -20.99 -68.71
CA PRO A 1 -14.05 -20.08 -67.61
C PRO A 1 -13.11 -20.24 -66.41
N LEU A 2 -12.52 -19.12 -66.02
CA LEU A 2 -11.28 -18.98 -65.25
C LEU A 2 -11.46 -19.10 -63.73
N ASN A 3 -10.41 -19.66 -63.09
CA ASN A 3 -9.84 -19.32 -61.77
C ASN A 3 -10.76 -19.00 -60.58
N TYR A 4 -10.79 -19.90 -59.59
CA TYR A 4 -10.94 -19.55 -58.17
C TYR A 4 -9.65 -19.92 -57.43
N ARG A 5 -8.65 -19.05 -57.54
CA ARG A 5 -7.43 -19.08 -56.73
C ARG A 5 -7.21 -17.68 -56.17
N GLY A 6 -7.22 -17.58 -54.83
CA GLY A 6 -6.65 -16.43 -54.11
C GLY A 6 -7.66 -15.44 -53.56
N SER A 7 -7.97 -15.57 -52.27
CA SER A 7 -8.13 -14.45 -51.33
C SER A 7 -8.06 -14.96 -49.88
N ALA A 8 -7.09 -15.83 -49.60
CA ALA A 8 -6.49 -15.92 -48.28
C ALA A 8 -5.31 -14.91 -48.28
N LEU A 9 -5.03 -14.29 -47.13
CA LEU A 9 -3.98 -13.30 -46.87
C LEU A 9 -4.31 -11.84 -47.21
N LYS A 10 -5.02 -11.18 -46.30
CA LYS A 10 -4.78 -9.75 -46.03
C LYS A 10 -5.19 -9.35 -44.63
N LEU A 11 -4.49 -9.85 -43.60
CA LEU A 11 -4.47 -9.22 -42.27
C LEU A 11 -3.25 -9.63 -41.43
N GLY A 12 -2.10 -9.77 -42.09
CA GLY A 12 -0.79 -9.71 -41.44
C GLY A 12 -0.35 -8.25 -41.39
N ALA A 13 -0.95 -7.44 -40.52
CA ALA A 13 -0.51 -6.08 -40.28
C ALA A 13 0.93 -6.13 -39.73
N GLY A 14 1.88 -5.60 -40.51
CA GLY A 14 3.30 -5.52 -40.16
C GLY A 14 3.50 -4.87 -38.80
N ARG A 15 3.71 -5.70 -37.79
CA ARG A 15 4.01 -5.25 -36.43
C ARG A 15 5.51 -4.90 -36.39
N ARG A 16 5.85 -3.62 -36.24
CA ARG A 16 7.24 -3.12 -36.26
C ARG A 16 8.14 -3.94 -35.32
N PRO A 17 9.37 -4.32 -35.70
CA PRO A 17 10.26 -5.15 -34.89
C PRO A 17 10.52 -4.56 -33.50
N GLU A 18 10.60 -3.23 -33.39
CA GLU A 18 10.71 -2.51 -32.11
C GLU A 18 9.55 -2.81 -31.15
N SER A 19 8.34 -2.93 -31.66
CA SER A 19 7.17 -3.26 -30.84
C SER A 19 7.16 -4.73 -30.38
N MET A 20 7.82 -5.64 -31.12
CA MET A 20 8.00 -7.02 -30.67
C MET A 20 9.05 -7.09 -29.55
N PHE A 21 10.12 -6.31 -29.66
CA PHE A 21 11.16 -6.20 -28.62
C PHE A 21 10.60 -5.60 -27.32
N LEU A 22 9.90 -4.46 -27.39
CA LEU A 22 9.28 -3.82 -26.23
C LEU A 22 8.26 -4.73 -25.53
N ASN A 23 7.44 -5.44 -26.31
CA ASN A 23 6.49 -6.41 -25.73
C ASN A 23 7.22 -7.57 -25.04
N THR A 24 8.34 -8.03 -25.60
CA THR A 24 9.14 -9.10 -24.98
C THR A 24 9.73 -8.64 -23.66
N ILE A 25 10.33 -7.44 -23.61
CA ILE A 25 10.84 -6.86 -22.36
C ILE A 25 9.73 -6.70 -21.34
N LEU A 26 8.58 -6.14 -21.75
CA LEU A 26 7.43 -5.97 -20.87
C LEU A 26 6.99 -7.30 -20.25
N VAL A 27 6.91 -8.37 -21.05
CA VAL A 27 6.54 -9.70 -20.59
C VAL A 27 7.58 -10.26 -19.61
N VAL A 28 8.86 -10.19 -19.95
CA VAL A 28 9.94 -10.71 -19.08
C VAL A 28 9.98 -9.97 -17.75
N LEU A 29 9.93 -8.63 -17.77
CA LEU A 29 9.99 -7.82 -16.56
C LEU A 29 8.77 -8.06 -15.67
N THR A 30 7.57 -8.15 -16.26
CA THR A 30 6.35 -8.44 -15.49
C THR A 30 6.33 -9.84 -14.93
N ASP A 31 6.75 -10.85 -15.68
CA ASP A 31 6.79 -12.23 -15.20
C ASP A 31 7.81 -12.39 -14.07
N LEU A 32 8.99 -11.75 -14.17
CA LEU A 32 9.99 -11.77 -13.11
C LEU A 32 9.47 -11.09 -11.85
N ALA A 33 8.92 -9.88 -11.97
CA ALA A 33 8.36 -9.15 -10.84
C ALA A 33 7.17 -9.89 -10.21
N ALA A 34 6.30 -10.50 -11.02
CA ALA A 34 5.16 -11.29 -10.54
C ALA A 34 5.59 -12.57 -9.82
N ARG A 35 6.65 -13.24 -10.30
CA ARG A 35 7.24 -14.40 -9.61
C ARG A 35 7.85 -14.01 -8.28
N PHE A 36 8.57 -12.90 -8.23
CA PHE A 36 9.17 -12.38 -7.00
C PHE A 36 8.08 -12.04 -5.97
N LEU A 37 7.13 -11.17 -6.32
CA LEU A 37 6.08 -10.73 -5.41
C LEU A 37 5.08 -11.84 -5.05
N GLY A 38 4.84 -12.78 -5.98
CA GLY A 38 3.98 -13.95 -5.77
C GLY A 38 4.65 -15.10 -5.00
N HIS A 39 5.95 -15.02 -4.72
CA HIS A 39 6.65 -16.06 -3.99
C HIS A 39 6.12 -16.17 -2.55
N LYS A 40 5.81 -17.39 -2.09
CA LYS A 40 5.18 -17.62 -0.77
C LYS A 40 5.98 -17.01 0.38
N VAL A 41 7.31 -17.11 0.32
CA VAL A 41 8.21 -16.55 1.33
C VAL A 41 8.12 -15.03 1.37
N ILE A 42 8.14 -14.37 0.21
CA ILE A 42 8.07 -12.91 0.14
C ILE A 42 6.71 -12.44 0.67
N ARG A 43 5.62 -13.05 0.21
CA ARG A 43 4.27 -12.73 0.69
C ARG A 43 4.13 -12.90 2.21
N GLN A 44 4.68 -13.96 2.78
CA GLN A 44 4.56 -14.24 4.21
C GLN A 44 5.47 -13.33 5.05
N HIS A 45 6.69 -13.06 4.61
CA HIS A 45 7.70 -12.35 5.41
C HIS A 45 7.80 -10.85 5.11
N PHE A 46 7.07 -10.32 4.12
CA PHE A 46 7.11 -8.90 3.76
C PHE A 46 6.80 -7.98 4.96
N HIS A 47 5.83 -8.36 5.81
CA HIS A 47 5.51 -7.58 7.01
C HIS A 47 6.63 -7.59 8.06
N LEU A 48 7.42 -8.67 8.15
CA LEU A 48 8.58 -8.73 9.04
C LEU A 48 9.72 -7.88 8.49
N LEU A 49 9.93 -7.90 7.17
CA LEU A 49 10.89 -7.02 6.50
C LEU A 49 10.55 -5.55 6.77
N LEU A 50 9.28 -5.17 6.61
CA LEU A 50 8.83 -3.81 6.88
C LEU A 50 9.01 -3.41 8.36
N SER A 51 8.68 -4.32 9.29
CA SER A 51 8.93 -4.12 10.72
C SER A 51 10.42 -3.95 11.03
N GLY A 52 11.29 -4.75 10.40
CA GLY A 52 12.74 -4.61 10.52
C GLY A 52 13.24 -3.28 9.98
N VAL A 53 12.74 -2.84 8.82
CA VAL A 53 13.05 -1.54 8.24
C VAL A 53 12.65 -0.40 9.18
N VAL A 54 11.48 -0.44 9.80
CA VAL A 54 11.05 0.60 10.75
C VAL A 54 11.90 0.61 12.02
N MET A 55 12.25 -0.57 12.55
CA MET A 55 13.01 -0.68 13.80
C MET A 55 14.47 -0.25 13.61
N PHE A 56 15.13 -0.73 12.56
CA PHE A 56 16.55 -0.47 12.31
C PHE A 56 16.81 0.72 11.38
N GLY A 57 15.81 1.19 10.64
CA GLY A 57 15.95 2.25 9.65
C GLY A 57 16.58 3.53 10.19
N PRO A 58 16.24 4.00 11.40
CA PRO A 58 16.88 5.20 11.94
C PRO A 58 18.36 5.05 12.31
N VAL A 59 18.89 3.83 12.42
CA VAL A 59 20.34 3.59 12.54
C VAL A 59 21.07 4.10 11.29
N LEU A 60 20.41 4.15 10.13
CA LEU A 60 20.95 4.73 8.91
C LEU A 60 21.25 6.24 9.08
N SER A 61 20.62 6.91 10.05
CA SER A 61 20.88 8.34 10.30
C SER A 61 22.33 8.62 10.67
N PHE A 62 23.04 7.67 11.29
CA PHE A 62 24.46 7.80 11.60
C PHE A 62 25.37 7.82 10.37
N TRP A 63 24.90 7.28 9.25
CA TRP A 63 25.69 7.12 8.02
C TRP A 63 25.32 8.15 6.95
N VAL A 64 24.13 8.75 7.06
CA VAL A 64 23.57 9.62 6.03
C VAL A 64 23.95 11.08 6.30
N SER A 65 24.51 11.75 5.28
CA SER A 65 24.87 13.17 5.37
C SER A 65 23.63 14.07 5.37
N GLN A 66 23.52 14.92 6.39
CA GLN A 66 22.48 15.93 6.55
C GLN A 66 22.52 17.05 5.47
N HIS A 67 23.59 17.10 4.65
CA HIS A 67 23.73 18.07 3.55
C HIS A 67 23.09 17.60 2.24
N SER A 68 22.51 16.40 2.22
CA SER A 68 21.83 15.85 1.06
C SER A 68 20.54 16.60 0.73
N ILE A 69 20.16 16.62 -0.56
CA ILE A 69 18.92 17.23 -1.06
C ILE A 69 17.68 16.67 -0.34
N PHE A 70 17.75 15.40 0.10
CA PHE A 70 16.67 14.68 0.78
C PHE A 70 16.49 15.03 2.26
N ALA A 71 17.45 15.75 2.88
CA ALA A 71 17.35 16.22 4.26
C ALA A 71 16.39 17.43 4.40
N LYS A 72 15.99 18.05 3.29
CA LYS A 72 15.00 19.15 3.31
C LYS A 72 13.59 18.57 3.34
N ARG A 73 12.87 18.74 4.45
CA ARG A 73 11.46 18.29 4.58
C ARG A 73 10.52 18.97 3.57
N SER A 74 10.91 20.15 3.08
CA SER A 74 10.21 20.89 2.02
C SER A 74 10.40 20.31 0.62
N HIS A 75 11.16 19.23 0.45
CA HIS A 75 11.35 18.61 -0.86
C HIS A 75 10.01 18.17 -1.49
N PHE A 76 9.91 18.29 -2.81
CA PHE A 76 8.69 18.00 -3.58
C PHE A 76 8.15 16.59 -3.31
N LEU A 77 9.06 15.61 -3.17
CA LEU A 77 8.71 14.22 -2.88
C LEU A 77 7.85 14.10 -1.62
N TYR A 78 8.24 14.74 -0.52
CA TYR A 78 7.48 14.67 0.73
C TYR A 78 6.15 15.40 0.63
N ARG A 79 6.14 16.60 0.02
CA ARG A 79 4.90 17.41 -0.06
C ARG A 79 3.84 16.81 -0.97
N VAL A 80 4.22 16.25 -2.10
CA VAL A 80 3.28 15.73 -3.11
C VAL A 80 3.03 14.24 -2.92
N PHE A 81 4.07 13.42 -2.78
CA PHE A 81 3.89 11.96 -2.75
C PHE A 81 3.45 11.44 -1.39
N LEU A 82 3.99 11.92 -0.27
CA LEU A 82 3.52 11.44 1.05
C LEU A 82 2.08 11.88 1.32
N ARG A 83 1.78 13.17 1.13
CA ARG A 83 0.44 13.72 1.39
C ARG A 83 -0.63 13.12 0.50
N SER A 84 -0.29 12.80 -0.76
CA SER A 84 -1.20 12.14 -1.71
C SER A 84 -0.99 10.62 -1.75
N GLY A 85 -0.29 10.03 -0.78
CA GLY A 85 0.15 8.64 -0.86
C GLY A 85 -1.00 7.64 -0.95
N TRP A 86 -2.05 7.91 -0.19
CA TRP A 86 -3.29 7.14 -0.27
C TRP A 86 -3.99 7.27 -1.63
N GLY A 87 -4.02 8.48 -2.21
CA GLY A 87 -4.66 8.75 -3.50
C GLY A 87 -3.98 8.01 -4.65
N TRP A 88 -2.65 8.08 -4.73
CA TRP A 88 -1.88 7.35 -5.73
C TRP A 88 -2.05 5.83 -5.60
N THR A 89 -2.02 5.33 -4.37
CA THR A 89 -2.26 3.90 -4.09
C THR A 89 -3.67 3.49 -4.55
N CYS A 90 -4.69 4.29 -4.26
CA CYS A 90 -6.05 4.03 -4.72
C CYS A 90 -6.17 4.00 -6.25
N ILE A 91 -5.54 4.93 -6.96
CA ILE A 91 -5.61 5.02 -8.42
C ILE A 91 -4.97 3.80 -9.07
N PHE A 92 -3.72 3.49 -8.72
CA PHE A 92 -2.98 2.41 -9.37
C PHE A 92 -3.46 1.02 -8.95
N VAL A 93 -3.62 0.78 -7.64
CA VAL A 93 -4.11 -0.51 -7.13
C VAL A 93 -5.56 -0.71 -7.47
N GLY A 94 -6.40 0.32 -7.34
CA GLY A 94 -7.82 0.23 -7.68
C GLY A 94 -8.01 -0.12 -9.16
N SER A 95 -7.29 0.58 -10.04
CA SER A 95 -7.32 0.25 -11.47
C SER A 95 -6.82 -1.18 -11.74
N PHE A 96 -5.77 -1.63 -11.03
CA PHE A 96 -5.21 -2.97 -11.20
C PHE A 96 -6.21 -4.04 -10.78
N VAL A 97 -6.77 -3.90 -9.59
CA VAL A 97 -7.78 -4.82 -9.03
C VAL A 97 -9.03 -4.85 -9.92
N PHE A 98 -9.48 -3.68 -10.39
CA PHE A 98 -10.64 -3.58 -11.27
C PHE A 98 -10.40 -4.30 -12.60
N LEU A 99 -9.28 -4.03 -13.28
CA LEU A 99 -8.95 -4.67 -14.56
C LEU A 99 -8.71 -6.17 -14.40
N LEU A 100 -8.03 -6.61 -13.35
CA LEU A 100 -7.80 -8.02 -13.07
C LEU A 100 -9.14 -8.76 -12.84
N SER A 101 -10.00 -8.22 -11.99
CA SER A 101 -11.33 -8.79 -11.70
C SER A 101 -12.23 -8.82 -12.94
N PHE A 102 -12.27 -7.71 -13.69
CA PHE A 102 -13.06 -7.60 -14.91
C PHE A 102 -12.57 -8.57 -15.99
N SER A 103 -11.25 -8.75 -16.15
CA SER A 103 -10.66 -9.68 -17.12
C SER A 103 -11.02 -11.14 -16.83
N ILE A 104 -11.26 -11.51 -15.57
CA ILE A 104 -11.50 -12.90 -15.18
C ILE A 104 -13.00 -13.22 -15.17
N ARG A 105 -13.84 -12.33 -14.61
CA ARG A 105 -15.26 -12.63 -14.35
C ARG A 105 -16.25 -11.76 -15.13
N ARG A 106 -15.78 -10.70 -15.82
CA ARG A 106 -16.60 -9.70 -16.56
C ARG A 106 -17.79 -9.12 -15.77
N SER A 107 -17.80 -9.25 -14.44
CA SER A 107 -18.89 -8.78 -13.57
C SER A 107 -18.47 -7.56 -12.78
N LEU A 108 -19.27 -6.48 -12.89
CA LEU A 108 -19.04 -5.23 -12.17
C LEU A 108 -19.23 -5.37 -10.66
N SER A 109 -20.22 -6.15 -10.23
CA SER A 109 -20.51 -6.36 -8.80
C SER A 109 -19.32 -6.97 -8.06
N LEU A 110 -18.67 -7.97 -8.66
CA LEU A 110 -17.50 -8.60 -8.07
C LEU A 110 -16.28 -7.65 -8.04
N SER A 111 -16.07 -6.88 -9.11
CA SER A 111 -14.99 -5.88 -9.14
C SER A 111 -15.18 -4.79 -8.09
N ILE A 112 -16.40 -4.29 -7.89
CA ILE A 112 -16.71 -3.30 -6.85
C ILE A 112 -16.46 -3.88 -5.46
N ARG A 113 -16.81 -5.15 -5.23
CA ARG A 113 -16.49 -5.83 -3.98
C ARG A 113 -14.98 -5.93 -3.73
N HIS A 114 -14.19 -6.21 -4.75
CA HIS A 114 -12.74 -6.24 -4.59
C HIS A 114 -12.15 -4.85 -4.37
N LEU A 115 -12.73 -3.81 -4.95
CA LEU A 115 -12.39 -2.40 -4.71
C LEU A 115 -12.78 -1.93 -3.31
N SER A 116 -13.85 -2.48 -2.71
CA SER A 116 -14.26 -2.08 -1.35
C SER A 116 -13.19 -2.38 -0.30
N ARG A 117 -12.25 -3.29 -0.56
CA ARG A 117 -11.06 -3.50 0.28
C ARG A 117 -10.21 -2.25 0.43
N LEU A 118 -9.98 -1.53 -0.67
CA LEU A 118 -9.25 -0.26 -0.63
C LEU A 118 -10.07 0.76 0.16
N GLY A 119 -11.38 0.85 -0.08
CA GLY A 119 -12.26 1.75 0.67
C GLY A 119 -12.23 1.48 2.18
N LEU A 120 -12.28 0.22 2.61
CA LEU A 120 -12.20 -0.18 4.02
C LEU A 120 -10.83 0.15 4.63
N ALA A 121 -9.74 -0.11 3.91
CA ALA A 121 -8.40 0.25 4.37
C ALA A 121 -8.22 1.77 4.52
N GLY A 122 -8.76 2.56 3.59
CA GLY A 122 -8.75 4.02 3.66
C GLY A 122 -9.63 4.57 4.77
N GLY A 123 -10.81 3.98 4.97
CA GLY A 123 -11.70 4.32 6.09
C GLY A 123 -11.05 4.03 7.44
N LEU A 124 -10.39 2.87 7.57
CA LEU A 124 -9.66 2.50 8.79
C LEU A 124 -8.49 3.45 9.05
N TRP A 125 -7.72 3.80 8.01
CA TRP A 125 -6.67 4.81 8.07
C TRP A 125 -7.20 6.15 8.62
N LEU A 126 -8.27 6.69 8.01
CA LEU A 126 -8.86 7.95 8.43
C LEU A 126 -9.39 7.88 9.87
N ALA A 127 -10.00 6.77 10.26
CA ALA A 127 -10.46 6.56 11.63
C ALA A 127 -9.30 6.58 12.63
N PHE A 128 -8.17 5.94 12.31
CA PHE A 128 -6.97 6.00 13.14
C PHE A 128 -6.37 7.41 13.20
N CYS A 129 -6.29 8.16 12.09
CA CYS A 129 -5.85 9.56 12.13
C CYS A 129 -6.72 10.39 13.08
N LYS A 130 -8.05 10.23 13.01
CA LYS A 130 -8.95 10.94 13.91
C LYS A 130 -8.82 10.52 15.37
N LEU A 131 -8.59 9.23 15.61
CA LEU A 131 -8.34 8.75 16.96
C LEU A 131 -7.01 9.29 17.52
N LEU A 132 -5.97 9.35 16.70
CA LEU A 132 -4.67 9.91 17.07
C LEU A 132 -4.75 11.42 17.32
N ASP A 133 -5.49 12.16 16.48
CA ASP A 133 -5.78 13.60 16.69
C ASP A 133 -6.45 13.82 18.06
N VAL A 134 -7.45 13.00 18.40
CA VAL A 134 -8.17 13.08 19.68
C VAL A 134 -7.25 12.71 20.84
N LEU A 135 -6.45 11.65 20.70
CA LEU A 135 -5.52 11.21 21.72
C LEU A 135 -4.42 12.24 21.97
N GLU A 136 -3.89 12.86 20.92
CA GLU A 136 -2.90 13.92 21.04
C GLU A 136 -3.48 15.12 21.79
N ASN A 137 -4.70 15.55 21.43
CA ASN A 137 -5.38 16.65 22.12
C ASN A 137 -5.72 16.32 23.58
N ALA A 138 -6.00 15.06 23.91
CA ALA A 138 -6.32 14.63 25.27
C ALA A 138 -5.08 14.45 26.15
N THR A 139 -3.95 14.06 25.57
CA THR A 139 -2.69 13.78 26.29
C THR A 139 -1.72 14.93 26.30
N GLY A 140 -1.87 15.88 25.38
CA GLY A 140 -0.97 17.00 25.23
C GLY A 140 -1.26 18.13 26.21
N SER A 141 -0.21 18.89 26.49
CA SER A 141 -0.30 20.10 27.29
C SER A 141 0.35 21.26 26.56
N CYS A 142 -0.16 22.46 26.82
CA CYS A 142 0.36 23.69 26.26
C CYS A 142 1.33 24.34 27.26
N TYR A 143 2.51 24.70 26.75
CA TYR A 143 3.59 25.31 27.53
C TYR A 143 3.90 26.69 26.97
N GLU A 144 3.91 27.70 27.84
CA GLU A 144 4.28 29.05 27.46
C GLU A 144 5.81 29.24 27.52
N PRO A 145 6.47 29.65 26.42
CA PRO A 145 7.91 29.90 26.44
C PRO A 145 8.20 31.19 27.21
N LEU A 146 8.91 31.10 28.34
CA LEU A 146 9.37 32.30 29.05
C LEU A 146 10.39 33.06 28.17
N SER A 147 10.00 34.23 27.68
CA SER A 147 10.95 35.19 27.11
C SER A 147 11.87 35.71 28.21
N ALA A 148 13.17 35.71 27.92
CA ALA A 148 14.25 36.09 28.82
C ALA A 148 14.01 37.44 29.53
N GLY A 149 13.88 37.39 30.86
CA GLY A 149 14.56 38.37 31.72
C GLY A 149 16.02 37.93 31.85
N PRO A 150 16.98 38.87 31.94
CA PRO A 150 18.37 38.51 32.16
C PRO A 150 18.47 37.85 33.54
N GLU A 151 19.24 36.77 33.62
CA GLU A 151 19.49 35.96 34.84
C GLU A 151 18.53 34.81 35.11
N VAL A 152 18.72 33.70 34.38
CA VAL A 152 18.56 32.36 34.98
C VAL A 152 19.82 31.56 34.70
N VAL A 153 20.78 31.73 35.60
CA VAL A 153 21.88 30.79 35.83
C VAL A 153 21.24 29.49 36.34
N ASN A 154 21.53 28.37 35.68
CA ASN A 154 21.08 26.98 35.99
C ASN A 154 19.73 26.51 35.38
N GLY A 155 19.67 26.42 34.05
CA GLY A 155 19.39 25.13 33.39
C GLY A 155 17.98 24.50 33.43
N GLN A 156 16.93 25.14 33.91
CA GLN A 156 15.56 24.64 33.74
C GLN A 156 14.59 25.79 33.40
N PRO A 157 13.96 25.81 32.21
CA PRO A 157 12.93 26.79 31.92
C PRO A 157 11.69 26.41 32.74
N LEU A 158 11.30 27.26 33.68
CA LEU A 158 10.04 27.17 34.41
C LEU A 158 8.92 27.42 33.37
N LEU A 159 8.09 26.43 33.06
CA LEU A 159 7.02 26.55 32.05
C LEU A 159 5.67 26.62 32.77
N VAL A 160 4.86 27.65 32.50
CA VAL A 160 3.47 27.69 32.96
C VAL A 160 2.67 26.66 32.15
N LEU A 161 2.09 25.68 32.84
CA LEU A 161 1.29 24.61 32.27
C LEU A 161 -0.16 25.08 32.13
N ARG A 162 -0.67 25.15 30.90
CA ARG A 162 -2.09 25.42 30.65
C ARG A 162 -2.79 24.13 30.24
N GLU A 163 -3.46 23.52 31.20
CA GLU A 163 -4.24 22.29 31.01
C GLU A 163 -5.60 22.60 30.36
N GLY A 164 -6.03 21.76 29.40
CA GLY A 164 -7.37 21.80 28.82
C GLY A 164 -7.55 22.60 27.52
N GLU A 165 -6.51 23.20 26.94
CA GLU A 165 -6.60 23.85 25.62
C GLU A 165 -6.25 22.90 24.47
N SER A 166 -6.95 23.02 23.34
CA SER A 166 -6.63 22.23 22.14
C SER A 166 -5.30 22.67 21.52
N LYS A 167 -4.61 21.73 20.85
CA LYS A 167 -3.36 21.99 20.11
C LYS A 167 -3.45 23.22 19.20
N SER A 168 -4.58 23.36 18.49
CA SER A 168 -4.78 24.45 17.54
C SER A 168 -4.80 25.85 18.18
N VAL A 169 -5.35 25.96 19.39
CA VAL A 169 -5.40 27.23 20.14
C VAL A 169 -4.02 27.54 20.70
N CYS A 170 -3.35 26.52 21.26
CA CYS A 170 -2.00 26.62 21.79
C CYS A 170 -0.99 27.13 20.75
N VAL A 171 -0.94 26.48 19.58
CA VAL A 171 0.01 26.85 18.51
C VAL A 171 -0.31 28.21 17.91
N LYS A 172 -1.60 28.58 17.80
CA LYS A 172 -2.01 29.92 17.34
C LYS A 172 -1.60 31.03 18.31
N ALA A 173 -1.55 30.72 19.61
CA ALA A 173 -1.08 31.64 20.64
C ALA A 173 0.46 31.75 20.68
N GLY A 174 1.20 31.06 19.80
CA GLY A 174 2.66 31.07 19.79
C GLY A 174 3.29 30.22 20.90
N MET A 175 2.49 29.39 21.57
CA MET A 175 2.94 28.51 22.64
C MET A 175 3.42 27.16 22.11
N LEU A 176 4.18 26.44 22.94
CA LEU A 176 4.73 25.12 22.60
C LEU A 176 3.78 24.01 23.03
N TRP A 177 3.38 23.15 22.11
CA TRP A 177 2.58 21.96 22.40
C TRP A 177 3.47 20.74 22.61
N ARG A 178 3.24 19.97 23.67
CA ARG A 178 3.92 18.68 23.90
C ARG A 178 2.87 17.61 24.22
N GLY A 179 2.75 16.62 23.35
CA GLY A 179 1.83 15.51 23.49
C GLY A 179 2.37 14.23 22.86
N TYR A 180 1.58 13.16 22.92
CA TYR A 180 1.95 11.90 22.28
C TYR A 180 1.75 12.00 20.76
N GLU A 181 2.81 12.40 20.07
CA GLU A 181 2.81 12.51 18.61
C GLU A 181 3.15 11.14 18.00
N VAL A 182 2.26 10.58 17.18
CA VAL A 182 2.53 9.36 16.40
C VAL A 182 2.80 9.77 14.97
N SER A 183 3.81 9.15 14.33
CA SER A 183 4.15 9.49 12.94
C SER A 183 3.09 8.95 11.97
N GLU A 184 2.17 9.82 11.57
CA GLU A 184 1.17 9.54 10.54
C GLU A 184 1.81 9.18 9.20
N ASP A 185 2.88 9.88 8.80
CA ASP A 185 3.58 9.62 7.54
C ASP A 185 4.09 8.16 7.45
N VAL A 186 4.70 7.67 8.53
CA VAL A 186 5.21 6.28 8.60
C VAL A 186 4.05 5.29 8.67
N PHE A 187 2.98 5.61 9.40
CA PHE A 187 1.77 4.78 9.44
C PHE A 187 1.18 4.61 8.03
N LEU A 188 1.03 5.71 7.27
CA LEU A 188 0.44 5.69 5.92
C LEU A 188 1.29 4.87 4.97
N LEU A 189 2.60 5.14 4.94
CA LEU A 189 3.53 4.43 4.07
C LEU A 189 3.55 2.94 4.36
N CYS A 190 3.57 2.54 5.63
CA CYS A 190 3.57 1.14 5.99
C CYS A 190 2.27 0.46 5.54
N LEU A 191 1.12 1.09 5.78
CA LEU A 191 -0.18 0.58 5.34
C LEU A 191 -0.24 0.43 3.81
N CYS A 192 0.19 1.46 3.07
CA CYS A 192 0.25 1.44 1.61
C CYS A 192 1.17 0.34 1.08
N CYS A 193 2.37 0.16 1.66
CA CYS A 193 3.30 -0.91 1.26
C CYS A 193 2.66 -2.30 1.43
N LEU A 194 2.07 -2.56 2.60
CA LEU A 194 1.46 -3.86 2.90
C LEU A 194 0.24 -4.15 2.03
N LEU A 195 -0.62 -3.16 1.82
CA LEU A 195 -1.79 -3.26 0.95
C LEU A 195 -1.36 -3.53 -0.50
N LEU A 196 -0.39 -2.76 -1.00
CA LEU A 196 0.11 -2.88 -2.36
C LEU A 196 0.75 -4.25 -2.59
N ALA A 197 1.57 -4.74 -1.65
CA ALA A 197 2.18 -6.05 -1.71
C ALA A 197 1.15 -7.19 -1.73
N GLU A 198 0.11 -7.14 -0.91
CA GLU A 198 -0.95 -8.16 -0.89
C GLU A 198 -1.80 -8.16 -2.16
N GLU A 199 -2.25 -7.00 -2.62
CA GLU A 199 -3.11 -6.92 -3.81
C GLU A 199 -2.37 -7.32 -5.09
N THR A 200 -1.08 -7.00 -5.19
CA THR A 200 -0.25 -7.33 -6.36
C THR A 200 0.28 -8.77 -6.34
N ALA A 201 0.45 -9.39 -5.16
CA ALA A 201 0.92 -10.77 -5.03
C ALA A 201 0.00 -11.81 -5.68
N VAL A 202 -1.27 -11.48 -5.96
CA VAL A 202 -2.24 -12.35 -6.65
C VAL A 202 -1.85 -12.57 -8.12
N PHE A 203 -1.10 -11.64 -8.72
CA PHE A 203 -0.77 -11.68 -10.14
C PHE A 203 0.17 -12.82 -10.53
N GLY A 204 1.13 -13.18 -9.66
CA GLY A 204 2.05 -14.29 -9.89
C GLY A 204 1.34 -15.64 -10.07
N PRO A 205 0.53 -16.08 -9.09
CA PRO A 205 -0.30 -17.26 -9.23
C PRO A 205 -1.25 -17.20 -10.43
N TYR A 206 -1.85 -16.05 -10.72
CA TYR A 206 -2.71 -15.86 -11.90
C TYR A 206 -1.98 -16.15 -13.22
N LEU A 207 -0.75 -15.66 -13.39
CA LEU A 207 0.06 -15.96 -14.57
C LEU A 207 0.49 -17.43 -14.62
N SER A 208 0.82 -18.04 -13.47
CA SER A 208 1.21 -19.45 -13.41
C SER A 208 0.10 -20.41 -13.84
N LEU A 209 -1.17 -20.01 -13.65
CA LEU A 209 -2.34 -20.76 -14.10
C LEU A 209 -2.70 -20.50 -15.58
N GLY A 210 -1.83 -19.83 -16.33
CA GLY A 210 -2.08 -19.46 -17.74
C GLY A 210 -3.17 -18.41 -17.91
N GLY A 211 -3.28 -17.47 -16.98
CA GLY A 211 -4.17 -16.32 -17.10
C GLY A 211 -3.81 -15.45 -18.30
N ILE A 212 -4.81 -15.03 -19.08
CA ILE A 212 -4.59 -14.13 -20.22
C ILE A 212 -4.27 -12.75 -19.65
N SER A 213 -3.08 -12.23 -19.95
CA SER A 213 -2.64 -10.93 -19.46
C SER A 213 -2.31 -10.02 -20.63
N GLY A 214 -3.23 -9.09 -20.91
CA GLY A 214 -3.04 -8.05 -21.91
C GLY A 214 -1.98 -7.04 -21.50
N ALA A 215 -1.42 -6.31 -22.48
CA ALA A 215 -0.42 -5.27 -22.24
C ALA A 215 -0.86 -4.21 -21.20
N PRO A 216 -2.13 -3.71 -21.17
CA PRO A 216 -2.55 -2.73 -20.17
C PRO A 216 -2.46 -3.23 -18.72
N LEU A 217 -2.83 -4.50 -18.48
CA LEU A 217 -2.76 -5.10 -17.14
C LEU A 217 -1.32 -5.27 -16.69
N ARG A 218 -0.44 -5.69 -17.59
CA ARG A 218 1.02 -5.83 -17.36
C ARG A 218 1.66 -4.48 -17.02
N ILE A 219 1.36 -3.44 -17.80
CA ILE A 219 1.87 -2.08 -17.57
C ILE A 219 1.41 -1.55 -16.20
N LEU A 220 0.13 -1.76 -15.87
CA LEU A 220 -0.41 -1.30 -14.60
C LEU A 220 0.17 -2.04 -13.40
N PHE A 221 0.43 -3.33 -13.52
CA PHE A 221 1.17 -4.10 -12.52
C PHE A 221 2.57 -3.53 -12.31
N LEU A 222 3.30 -3.17 -13.37
CA LEU A 222 4.61 -2.52 -13.24
C LEU A 222 4.51 -1.18 -12.52
N PHE A 223 3.50 -0.36 -12.83
CA PHE A 223 3.28 0.88 -12.09
C PHE A 223 3.05 0.63 -10.59
N CYS A 224 2.32 -0.43 -10.24
CA CYS A 224 2.14 -0.83 -8.84
C CYS A 224 3.47 -1.25 -8.19
N VAL A 225 4.32 -2.00 -8.89
CA VAL A 225 5.65 -2.41 -8.39
C VAL A 225 6.58 -1.20 -8.21
N LEU A 226 6.59 -0.27 -9.16
CA LEU A 226 7.35 0.97 -9.07
C LEU A 226 6.86 1.84 -7.91
N LEU A 227 5.54 1.93 -7.72
CA LEU A 227 4.93 2.64 -6.61
C LEU A 227 5.31 2.01 -5.26
N LEU A 228 5.39 0.68 -5.18
CA LEU A 228 5.84 -0.03 -3.97
C LEU A 228 7.30 0.31 -3.64
N GLY A 229 8.17 0.28 -4.65
CA GLY A 229 9.56 0.70 -4.50
C GLY A 229 9.68 2.14 -4.04
N LEU A 230 8.85 3.04 -4.58
CA LEU A 230 8.80 4.44 -4.17
C LEU A 230 8.37 4.59 -2.71
N TRP A 231 7.35 3.86 -2.25
CA TRP A 231 6.91 3.91 -0.85
C TRP A 231 7.98 3.40 0.11
N ILE A 232 8.66 2.31 -0.21
CA ILE A 232 9.78 1.78 0.59
C ILE A 232 10.93 2.80 0.62
N PHE A 233 11.25 3.42 -0.53
CA PHE A 233 12.28 4.44 -0.61
C PHE A 233 11.94 5.67 0.26
N LEU A 234 10.72 6.18 0.15
CA LEU A 234 10.27 7.31 0.97
C LEU A 234 10.26 6.98 2.47
N LEU A 235 9.88 5.75 2.82
CA LEU A 235 9.94 5.27 4.21
C LEU A 235 11.38 5.27 4.72
N LEU A 236 12.33 4.71 3.95
CA LEU A 236 13.75 4.72 4.30
C LEU A 236 14.29 6.15 4.44
N CYS A 237 13.92 7.06 3.54
CA CYS A 237 14.32 8.46 3.65
C CYS A 237 13.78 9.12 4.92
N LEU A 238 12.51 8.90 5.27
CA LEU A 238 11.94 9.45 6.51
C LEU A 238 12.67 8.93 7.75
N LEU A 239 12.95 7.62 7.80
CA LEU A 239 13.64 6.99 8.92
C LEU A 239 15.10 7.47 9.04
N ALA A 240 15.80 7.65 7.92
CA ALA A 240 17.20 8.04 7.91
C ALA A 240 17.43 9.54 8.15
N TYR A 241 16.65 10.42 7.50
CA TYR A 241 16.83 11.87 7.57
C TYR A 241 16.09 12.53 8.74
N PHE A 242 14.96 11.96 9.17
CA PHE A 242 14.15 12.49 10.26
C PHE A 242 13.90 11.45 11.34
N PRO A 243 14.93 10.91 11.99
CA PRO A 243 14.75 9.89 13.02
C PRO A 243 13.98 10.47 14.21
N GLN A 244 12.82 9.89 14.52
CA GLN A 244 11.97 10.24 15.66
C GLN A 244 11.51 8.97 16.37
N PHE A 245 12.25 8.58 17.41
CA PHE A 245 11.86 7.46 18.26
C PHE A 245 11.18 7.95 19.54
N PRO A 246 10.11 7.29 20.01
CA PRO A 246 9.47 6.08 19.48
C PRO A 246 8.33 6.33 18.47
N THR A 247 8.08 7.58 18.10
CA THR A 247 6.88 8.02 17.34
C THR A 247 6.76 7.33 15.97
N GLN A 248 7.88 7.12 15.28
CA GLN A 248 7.93 6.41 13.99
C GLN A 248 7.69 4.91 14.14
N LEU A 249 8.21 4.31 15.22
CA LEU A 249 8.00 2.89 15.51
C LEU A 249 6.52 2.59 15.76
N LEU A 250 5.86 3.48 16.51
CA LEU A 250 4.42 3.39 16.79
C LEU A 250 3.58 3.53 15.52
N GLY A 251 3.94 4.47 14.63
CA GLY A 251 3.29 4.62 13.33
C GLY A 251 3.42 3.34 12.48
N GLY A 252 4.62 2.77 12.40
CA GLY A 252 4.85 1.53 11.67
C GLY A 252 4.11 0.33 12.27
N ALA A 253 4.04 0.25 13.61
CA ALA A 253 3.27 -0.77 14.33
C ALA A 253 1.76 -0.67 14.04
N LEU A 254 1.18 0.53 14.08
CA LEU A 254 -0.22 0.76 13.70
C LEU A 254 -0.49 0.36 12.24
N GLY A 255 0.44 0.61 11.33
CA GLY A 255 0.36 0.15 9.95
C GLY A 255 0.29 -1.37 9.84
N CYS A 256 1.18 -2.07 10.55
CA CYS A 256 1.22 -3.53 10.60
C CYS A 256 -0.04 -4.12 11.24
N LEU A 257 -0.51 -3.53 12.35
CA LEU A 257 -1.72 -3.98 13.05
C LEU A 257 -2.97 -3.77 12.19
N SER A 258 -3.10 -2.61 11.54
CA SER A 258 -4.21 -2.32 10.63
C SER A 258 -4.28 -3.34 9.49
N TRP A 259 -3.12 -3.65 8.89
CA TRP A 259 -3.03 -4.68 7.86
C TRP A 259 -3.38 -6.08 8.39
N ARG A 260 -2.86 -6.48 9.56
CA ARG A 260 -3.19 -7.78 10.17
C ARG A 260 -4.70 -7.89 10.45
N GLY A 261 -5.28 -6.85 11.04
CA GLY A 261 -6.72 -6.80 11.32
C GLY A 261 -7.56 -6.97 10.06
N LEU A 262 -7.21 -6.27 8.98
CA LEU A 262 -7.92 -6.36 7.71
C LEU A 262 -7.67 -7.68 6.97
N TYR A 263 -6.42 -7.97 6.60
CA TYR A 263 -6.07 -9.07 5.70
C TYR A 263 -5.98 -10.43 6.41
N GLN A 264 -5.51 -10.46 7.66
CA GLN A 264 -5.39 -11.70 8.44
C GLN A 264 -6.57 -11.95 9.39
N GLY A 265 -7.39 -10.94 9.71
CA GLY A 265 -8.61 -11.12 10.49
C GLY A 265 -9.84 -11.08 9.59
N TRP A 266 -10.29 -9.87 9.28
CA TRP A 266 -11.58 -9.59 8.63
C TRP A 266 -11.71 -10.32 7.28
N TYR A 267 -10.73 -10.20 6.39
CA TYR A 267 -10.82 -10.78 5.04
C TYR A 267 -10.67 -12.31 5.04
N ARG A 268 -10.34 -12.94 6.17
CA ARG A 268 -10.37 -14.41 6.32
C ARG A 268 -11.76 -14.96 6.57
N LEU A 269 -12.70 -14.16 7.09
CA LEU A 269 -14.06 -14.59 7.44
C LEU A 269 -14.95 -14.94 6.22
N GLY A 270 -14.35 -15.04 5.04
CA GLY A 270 -15.03 -15.44 3.81
C GLY A 270 -15.83 -14.31 3.18
N PRO A 271 -16.31 -14.51 1.94
CA PRO A 271 -17.09 -13.53 1.23
C PRO A 271 -18.54 -13.46 1.78
N SER A 272 -18.83 -12.53 2.69
CA SER A 272 -20.20 -12.14 3.10
C SER A 272 -20.60 -10.74 2.58
N TRP A 273 -21.86 -10.31 2.73
CA TRP A 273 -22.32 -8.95 2.37
C TRP A 273 -21.43 -7.83 2.95
N TYR A 274 -20.81 -8.10 4.10
CA TYR A 274 -19.93 -7.16 4.82
C TYR A 274 -18.43 -7.46 4.66
N CYS A 275 -18.06 -8.59 4.04
CA CYS A 275 -16.67 -9.04 3.91
C CYS A 275 -16.29 -9.24 2.43
N PRO A 276 -15.29 -8.52 1.91
CA PRO A 276 -14.87 -8.65 0.51
C PRO A 276 -14.08 -9.93 0.19
N GLY A 277 -13.58 -10.63 1.22
CA GLY A 277 -12.80 -11.87 1.08
C GLY A 277 -11.32 -11.65 0.75
N ARG A 278 -10.52 -12.73 0.82
CA ARG A 278 -9.07 -12.66 0.59
C ARG A 278 -8.71 -12.33 -0.88
N PRO A 279 -7.58 -11.64 -1.12
CA PRO A 279 -7.01 -11.52 -2.45
C PRO A 279 -6.84 -12.91 -3.11
N GLY A 280 -7.38 -13.07 -4.33
CA GLY A 280 -7.30 -14.32 -5.10
C GLY A 280 -8.36 -15.40 -4.77
N LEU A 281 -9.11 -15.28 -3.68
CA LEU A 281 -10.20 -16.19 -3.35
C LEU A 281 -11.37 -15.97 -4.33
N GLY A 282 -11.77 -17.02 -5.06
CA GLY A 282 -12.80 -16.95 -6.11
C GLY A 282 -12.28 -16.66 -7.53
N LEU A 283 -11.04 -16.19 -7.68
CA LEU A 283 -10.39 -15.96 -8.99
C LEU A 283 -9.52 -17.14 -9.44
N LEU A 284 -8.89 -17.87 -8.50
CA LEU A 284 -7.97 -18.98 -8.80
C LEU A 284 -8.61 -20.37 -8.67
N ASN A 285 -9.72 -20.50 -7.92
CA ASN A 285 -10.33 -21.81 -7.60
C ASN A 285 -11.18 -22.41 -8.74
N THR A 286 -11.46 -21.65 -9.80
CA THR A 286 -12.33 -22.09 -10.90
C THR A 286 -11.58 -22.63 -12.12
N LYS A 287 -10.24 -22.63 -12.09
CA LYS A 287 -9.41 -23.20 -13.17
C LYS A 287 -8.93 -24.62 -12.89
N THR A 288 -9.23 -25.16 -11.71
CA THR A 288 -9.19 -26.60 -11.49
C THR A 288 -10.37 -27.18 -12.27
N PRO A 289 -10.17 -28.04 -13.29
CA PRO A 289 -11.30 -28.73 -13.90
C PRO A 289 -11.97 -29.51 -12.78
N SER A 290 -13.27 -29.32 -12.62
CA SER A 290 -14.12 -30.19 -11.81
C SER A 290 -14.16 -31.57 -12.47
N ASN A 291 -13.09 -32.33 -12.38
CA ASN A 291 -13.14 -33.76 -12.62
C ASN A 291 -13.45 -34.42 -11.29
N GLY A 292 -14.72 -34.83 -11.18
CA GLY A 292 -15.14 -35.88 -10.26
C GLY A 292 -15.71 -35.40 -8.94
N VAL A 293 -16.93 -34.83 -8.95
CA VAL A 293 -17.98 -35.17 -7.96
C VAL A 293 -19.34 -34.86 -8.60
N GLU A 294 -19.82 -35.69 -9.53
CA GLU A 294 -21.26 -35.72 -9.88
C GLU A 294 -21.73 -37.07 -10.45
N ASP A 295 -21.09 -38.18 -10.03
CA ASP A 295 -21.57 -39.55 -10.30
C ASP A 295 -21.67 -40.32 -8.98
N ALA A 296 -22.52 -39.87 -8.04
CA ALA A 296 -22.85 -40.66 -6.86
C ALA A 296 -24.10 -40.18 -6.11
N GLN A 297 -25.21 -39.85 -6.78
CA GLN A 297 -26.52 -39.75 -6.10
C GLN A 297 -27.71 -39.58 -7.08
N ALA A 298 -27.94 -40.58 -7.94
CA ALA A 298 -29.23 -40.71 -8.62
C ALA A 298 -29.66 -42.17 -8.88
N ASN A 299 -29.09 -43.13 -8.13
CA ASN A 299 -29.55 -44.51 -8.06
C ASN A 299 -29.68 -44.90 -6.59
N HIS A 300 -30.72 -44.41 -5.92
CA HIS A 300 -31.41 -45.04 -4.78
C HIS A 300 -32.39 -44.04 -4.18
N SER A 301 -33.65 -44.08 -4.61
CA SER A 301 -34.85 -44.08 -3.76
C SER A 301 -36.07 -43.54 -4.51
N SER A 302 -37.02 -44.45 -4.75
CA SER A 302 -38.47 -44.24 -4.98
C SER A 302 -38.91 -43.72 -6.35
#